data_AF-A0A0F9KHS0-F1
#
_entry.id   AF-A0A0F9KHS0-F1
#
_cell.length_a   1.000
_cell.length_b   1.000
_cell.length_c   1.000
_cell.angle_alpha   90.00
_cell.angle_beta   90.00
_cell.angle_gamma   90.00
#
_symmetry.space_group_name_H-M   'P 1'
#
loop_
_entity.id
_entity.type
_entity.pdbx_description
1 polymer ?
#
loop_
_entity_poly.entity_id
_entity_poly.type
_entity_poly.pdbx_seq_one_letter_code
_entity_poly.pdbx_strand_id
1 'polypeptide(L)'
;MNFNHYLPDTPKRLARFKKLVHGRPVAIILPGFSIYEFENRIEDFRDLDICYAGINRWMPLEEDILSKIGKHVSIGMSSAAPDWFIEHICSYLDREEDNIFISERMNFKASEGENLSRLYDNYNEKMLFFTSFDSYAEKPNEDYPLHFIAENSTSILLCLITIAEPSAIVLFGADGGRISESGLYYKSINEFIHPDRLDPESSIARDTDWFNTDMSQTLEWTRQTHKLGKCKIINCSENSHLTVFPRLSYNETIEYLRGIS
;
A
#
# COMPACT_ATOMS: atom_id res chain seq x y z
N MET A 1 0.91 -15.37 -18.57
CA MET A 1 1.84 -14.74 -17.62
C MET A 1 2.85 -15.78 -17.17
N ASN A 2 4.13 -15.45 -17.30
CA ASN A 2 5.26 -16.23 -16.83
C ASN A 2 5.61 -15.79 -15.41
N PHE A 3 5.79 -16.75 -14.50
CA PHE A 3 6.17 -16.46 -13.11
C PHE A 3 7.50 -17.10 -12.70
N ASN A 4 8.27 -17.62 -13.66
CA ASN A 4 9.53 -18.33 -13.39
C ASN A 4 10.63 -17.42 -12.81
N HIS A 5 10.45 -16.10 -12.90
CA HIS A 5 11.36 -15.10 -12.33
C HIS A 5 11.05 -14.78 -10.86
N TYR A 6 9.94 -15.29 -10.29
CA TYR A 6 9.53 -15.06 -8.91
C TYR A 6 9.72 -16.31 -8.05
N LEU A 7 9.40 -16.21 -6.75
CA LEU A 7 9.45 -17.36 -5.85
C LEU A 7 8.46 -18.45 -6.29
N PRO A 8 8.76 -19.74 -6.02
CA PRO A 8 7.81 -20.84 -6.23
C PRO A 8 6.48 -20.51 -5.56
N ASP A 9 5.34 -20.89 -6.16
CA ASP A 9 3.97 -20.59 -5.68
C ASP A 9 3.50 -19.13 -5.77
N THR A 10 4.24 -18.22 -6.43
CA THR A 10 3.75 -16.86 -6.72
C THR A 10 2.32 -16.82 -7.32
N PRO A 11 1.95 -17.69 -8.29
CA PRO A 11 0.57 -17.74 -8.79
C PRO A 11 -0.49 -18.02 -7.70
N LYS A 12 -0.18 -18.89 -6.72
CA LYS A 12 -1.10 -19.23 -5.62
C LYS A 12 -1.26 -18.07 -4.65
N ARG A 13 -0.15 -17.41 -4.28
CA ARG A 13 -0.17 -16.20 -3.44
C ARG A 13 -0.95 -15.08 -4.11
N LEU A 14 -0.77 -14.89 -5.42
CA LEU A 14 -1.52 -13.90 -6.19
C LEU A 14 -3.02 -14.22 -6.23
N ALA A 15 -3.39 -15.48 -6.41
CA ALA A 15 -4.79 -15.91 -6.34
C ALA A 15 -5.40 -15.68 -4.94
N ARG A 16 -4.63 -15.92 -3.88
CA ARG A 16 -5.03 -15.63 -2.51
C ARG A 16 -5.20 -14.12 -2.27
N PHE A 17 -4.26 -13.31 -2.74
CA PHE A 17 -4.36 -11.85 -2.67
C PHE A 17 -5.60 -11.32 -3.39
N LYS A 18 -5.89 -11.84 -4.61
CA LYS A 18 -7.14 -11.58 -5.32
C LYS A 18 -8.36 -11.95 -4.48
N LYS A 19 -8.39 -13.12 -3.84
CA LYS A 19 -9.51 -13.53 -2.98
C LYS A 19 -9.75 -12.57 -1.81
N LEU A 20 -8.68 -12.03 -1.22
CA LEU A 20 -8.77 -11.09 -0.10
C LEU A 20 -9.44 -9.76 -0.49
N VAL A 21 -9.25 -9.31 -1.73
CA VAL A 21 -9.58 -7.96 -2.20
C VAL A 21 -10.78 -7.91 -3.15
N HIS A 22 -10.96 -8.93 -3.98
CA HIS A 22 -11.84 -8.89 -5.15
C HIS A 22 -13.25 -8.39 -4.82
N GLY A 23 -13.70 -7.36 -5.54
CA GLY A 23 -15.02 -6.75 -5.39
C GLY A 23 -15.22 -5.88 -4.14
N ARG A 24 -14.27 -5.85 -3.20
CA ARG A 24 -14.32 -5.00 -2.00
C ARG A 24 -13.63 -3.66 -2.27
N PRO A 25 -14.09 -2.55 -1.67
CA PRO A 25 -13.32 -1.33 -1.63
C PRO A 25 -12.04 -1.54 -0.82
N VAL A 26 -10.95 -0.93 -1.26
CA VAL A 26 -9.68 -0.93 -0.54
C VAL A 26 -9.39 0.48 -0.04
N ALA A 27 -9.20 0.62 1.27
CA ALA A 27 -8.74 1.88 1.88
C ALA A 27 -7.25 1.76 2.19
N ILE A 28 -6.43 2.56 1.51
CA ILE A 28 -5.00 2.68 1.80
C ILE A 28 -4.82 3.80 2.83
N ILE A 29 -4.35 3.45 4.02
CA ILE A 29 -4.06 4.39 5.10
C ILE A 29 -2.58 4.77 5.08
N LEU A 30 -2.31 6.06 4.89
CA LEU A 30 -0.97 6.63 4.81
C LEU A 30 -0.75 7.63 5.96
N PRO A 31 0.50 7.82 6.40
CA PRO A 31 0.80 8.63 7.58
C PRO A 31 0.89 10.13 7.28
N GLY A 32 0.25 10.64 6.23
CA GLY A 32 0.15 12.08 5.99
C GLY A 32 -0.72 12.76 7.05
N PHE A 33 -0.49 14.05 7.27
CA PHE A 33 -1.24 14.85 8.23
C PHE A 33 -2.77 14.79 8.07
N SER A 34 -3.31 14.70 6.84
CA SER A 34 -4.78 14.63 6.65
C SER A 34 -5.44 13.37 7.20
N ILE A 35 -4.67 12.36 7.61
CA ILE A 35 -5.22 11.16 8.24
C ILE A 35 -5.92 11.46 9.58
N TYR A 36 -5.65 12.61 10.23
CA TYR A 36 -6.38 13.03 11.43
C TYR A 36 -7.88 13.14 11.19
N GLU A 37 -8.31 13.53 10.00
CA GLU A 37 -9.74 13.60 9.71
C GLU A 37 -10.35 12.20 9.60
N PHE A 38 -9.64 11.23 9.02
CA PHE A 38 -10.05 9.83 9.02
C PHE A 38 -10.11 9.26 10.43
N GLU A 39 -9.12 9.59 11.28
CA GLU A 39 -9.13 9.23 12.69
C GLU A 39 -10.37 9.76 13.42
N ASN A 40 -10.70 11.04 13.22
CA ASN A 40 -11.84 11.67 13.87
C ASN A 40 -13.19 11.14 13.38
N ARG A 41 -13.22 10.52 12.20
CA ARG A 41 -14.43 10.06 11.52
C ARG A 41 -14.50 8.56 11.31
N ILE A 42 -13.60 7.79 11.91
CA ILE A 42 -13.47 6.36 11.66
C ILE A 42 -14.77 5.59 11.92
N GLU A 43 -15.60 6.05 12.86
CA GLU A 43 -16.90 5.48 13.18
C GLU A 43 -17.87 5.42 11.98
N ASP A 44 -17.77 6.37 11.03
CA ASP A 44 -18.61 6.38 9.83
C ASP A 44 -18.35 5.18 8.90
N PHE A 45 -17.20 4.52 9.08
CA PHE A 45 -16.72 3.39 8.30
C PHE A 45 -16.91 2.03 9.00
N ARG A 46 -17.39 2.00 10.26
CA ARG A 46 -17.47 0.79 11.09
C ARG A 46 -18.18 -0.39 10.40
N ASP A 47 -19.31 -0.09 9.76
CA ASP A 47 -20.19 -1.08 9.13
C ASP A 47 -19.87 -1.36 7.66
N LEU A 48 -18.84 -0.71 7.10
CA LEU A 48 -18.44 -0.92 5.71
C LEU A 48 -17.52 -2.15 5.59
N ASP A 49 -17.74 -2.95 4.53
CA ASP A 49 -16.85 -4.05 4.18
C ASP A 49 -15.66 -3.55 3.38
N ILE A 50 -14.70 -2.93 4.07
CA ILE A 50 -13.49 -2.36 3.49
C ILE A 50 -12.30 -3.27 3.79
N CYS A 51 -11.48 -3.51 2.76
CA CYS A 51 -10.16 -4.09 2.92
C CYS A 51 -9.16 -2.97 3.24
N TYR A 52 -8.59 -2.94 4.44
CA TYR A 52 -7.62 -1.91 4.83
C TYR A 52 -6.20 -2.31 4.44
N ALA A 53 -5.47 -1.37 3.85
CA ALA A 53 -4.09 -1.56 3.43
C ALA A 53 -3.19 -0.47 4.04
N GLY A 54 -1.98 -0.82 4.45
CA GLY A 54 -1.02 0.11 5.04
C GLY A 54 0.39 -0.11 4.52
N ILE A 55 1.20 0.95 4.54
CA ILE A 55 2.55 0.96 3.97
C ILE A 55 3.60 1.28 5.04
N ASN A 56 4.74 0.60 4.95
CA ASN A 56 5.91 0.68 5.81
C ASN A 56 5.57 0.44 7.29
N ARG A 57 5.21 1.50 8.01
CA ARG A 57 4.90 1.46 9.44
C ARG A 57 3.41 1.67 9.65
N TRP A 58 2.59 0.72 9.21
CA TRP A 58 1.13 0.84 9.31
C TRP A 58 0.58 0.52 10.70
N MET A 59 1.34 -0.17 11.55
CA MET A 59 0.85 -0.62 12.87
C MET A 59 0.38 0.52 13.78
N PRO A 60 1.08 1.67 13.89
CA PRO A 60 0.56 2.81 14.66
C PRO A 60 -0.77 3.33 14.10
N LEU A 61 -0.95 3.37 12.77
CA LEU A 61 -2.22 3.77 12.17
C LEU A 61 -3.34 2.76 12.47
N GLU A 62 -3.03 1.47 12.47
CA GLU A 62 -3.98 0.43 12.86
C GLU A 62 -4.40 0.59 14.32
N GLU A 63 -3.44 0.73 15.24
CA GLU A 63 -3.68 0.87 16.67
C GLU A 63 -4.44 2.16 17.01
N ASP A 64 -4.06 3.28 16.41
CA ASP A 64 -4.66 4.58 16.70
C ASP A 64 -6.02 4.80 16.05
N ILE A 65 -6.29 4.14 14.92
CA ILE A 65 -7.45 4.43 14.08
C ILE A 65 -8.35 3.20 13.96
N LEU A 66 -7.89 2.14 13.29
CA LEU A 66 -8.74 1.01 12.94
C LEU A 66 -9.24 0.24 14.17
N SER A 67 -8.43 0.18 15.23
CA SER A 67 -8.81 -0.48 16.49
C SER A 67 -10.08 0.10 17.12
N LYS A 68 -10.35 1.40 16.93
CA LYS A 68 -11.56 2.09 17.45
C LYS A 68 -12.85 1.48 16.92
N ILE A 69 -12.81 0.93 15.70
CA ILE A 69 -13.93 0.24 15.05
C ILE A 69 -13.78 -1.28 15.01
N GLY A 70 -12.79 -1.84 15.74
CA GLY A 70 -12.53 -3.28 15.77
C GLY A 70 -12.10 -3.86 14.42
N LYS A 71 -11.37 -3.08 13.62
CA LYS A 71 -10.84 -3.51 12.31
C LYS A 71 -9.31 -3.57 12.35
N HIS A 72 -8.73 -4.33 11.43
CA HIS A 72 -7.28 -4.49 11.27
C HIS A 72 -6.87 -4.29 9.81
N VAL A 73 -5.59 -4.03 9.58
CA VAL A 73 -5.00 -3.98 8.24
C VAL A 73 -4.98 -5.39 7.64
N SER A 74 -5.65 -5.58 6.51
CA SER A 74 -5.65 -6.83 5.75
C SER A 74 -4.43 -6.95 4.83
N ILE A 75 -3.87 -5.82 4.39
CA ILE A 75 -2.70 -5.78 3.49
C ILE A 75 -1.62 -4.88 4.10
N GLY A 76 -0.57 -5.49 4.64
CA GLY A 76 0.64 -4.77 5.05
C GLY A 76 1.65 -4.78 3.92
N MET A 77 2.24 -3.64 3.58
CA MET A 77 3.36 -3.60 2.63
C MET A 77 4.55 -2.90 3.25
N SER A 78 5.74 -3.46 3.11
CA SER A 78 6.98 -2.71 3.33
C SER A 78 7.97 -3.03 2.23
N SER A 79 8.44 -2.00 1.53
CA SER A 79 9.44 -2.20 0.49
C SER A 79 10.75 -2.63 1.14
N ALA A 80 11.16 -2.00 2.26
CA ALA A 80 12.30 -2.42 3.07
C ALA A 80 11.86 -3.02 4.41
N ALA A 81 12.41 -4.16 4.79
CA ALA A 81 12.14 -4.82 6.07
C ALA A 81 13.46 -4.98 6.84
N PRO A 82 13.88 -3.98 7.62
CA PRO A 82 15.07 -4.12 8.46
C PRO A 82 14.84 -5.22 9.51
N ASP A 83 15.91 -5.85 10.01
CA ASP A 83 15.80 -7.01 10.90
C ASP A 83 14.92 -6.77 12.14
N TRP A 84 14.98 -5.55 12.72
CA TRP A 84 14.14 -5.19 13.87
C TRP A 84 12.64 -5.19 13.58
N PHE A 85 12.24 -5.10 12.30
CA PHE A 85 10.85 -5.09 11.86
C PHE A 85 10.31 -6.51 11.58
N ILE A 86 11.17 -7.53 11.57
CA ILE A 86 10.76 -8.91 11.24
C ILE A 86 9.79 -9.48 12.28
N GLU A 87 10.01 -9.30 13.58
CA GLU A 87 9.08 -9.80 14.59
C GLU A 87 7.71 -9.10 14.53
N HIS A 88 7.68 -7.83 14.10
CA HIS A 88 6.43 -7.14 13.81
C HIS A 88 5.71 -7.80 12.62
N ILE A 89 6.44 -8.12 11.54
CA ILE A 89 5.87 -8.85 10.41
C ILE A 89 5.36 -10.24 10.84
N CYS A 90 6.10 -11.00 11.64
CA CYS A 90 5.66 -12.29 12.16
C CYS A 90 4.37 -12.15 12.98
N SER A 91 4.33 -11.22 13.95
CA SER A 91 3.13 -10.98 14.77
C SER A 91 1.92 -10.55 13.93
N TYR A 92 2.14 -9.79 12.86
CA TYR A 92 1.10 -9.49 11.90
C TYR A 92 0.61 -10.76 11.20
N LEU A 93 1.51 -11.60 10.69
CA LEU A 93 1.18 -12.81 9.93
C LEU A 93 0.58 -13.94 10.79
N ASP A 94 0.88 -13.99 12.09
CA ASP A 94 0.36 -14.96 13.07
C ASP A 94 -1.13 -14.78 13.37
N ARG A 95 -1.73 -13.66 12.97
CA ARG A 95 -3.16 -13.37 13.15
C ARG A 95 -4.04 -14.44 12.51
N GLU A 96 -5.16 -14.77 13.15
CA GLU A 96 -6.14 -15.71 12.60
C GLU A 96 -6.90 -15.10 11.41
N GLU A 97 -7.00 -13.77 11.37
CA GLU A 97 -7.64 -13.04 10.30
C GLU A 97 -6.93 -13.25 8.95
N ASP A 98 -7.72 -13.17 7.88
CA ASP A 98 -7.19 -13.21 6.53
C ASP A 98 -6.37 -11.94 6.26
N ASN A 99 -5.05 -12.11 6.13
CA ASN A 99 -4.12 -11.04 5.85
C ASN A 99 -2.98 -11.48 4.92
N ILE A 100 -2.30 -10.47 4.35
CA ILE A 100 -1.15 -10.68 3.48
C ILE A 100 -0.09 -9.59 3.71
N PHE A 101 1.17 -10.00 3.74
CA PHE A 101 2.31 -9.10 3.74
C PHE A 101 2.95 -9.05 2.36
N ILE A 102 3.21 -7.83 1.88
CA ILE A 102 3.77 -7.56 0.56
C ILE A 102 5.15 -6.93 0.73
N SER A 103 6.14 -7.40 -0.03
CA SER A 103 7.48 -6.81 0.01
C SER A 103 8.29 -6.99 -1.26
N GLU A 104 9.34 -6.20 -1.40
CA GLU A 104 10.31 -6.36 -2.46
C GLU A 104 11.24 -7.53 -2.17
N ARG A 105 11.37 -8.44 -3.14
CA ARG A 105 12.20 -9.65 -3.01
C ARG A 105 13.66 -9.33 -2.62
N MET A 106 14.23 -8.27 -3.20
CA MET A 106 15.64 -7.93 -2.99
C MET A 106 15.94 -7.45 -1.57
N ASN A 107 14.98 -6.80 -0.91
CA ASN A 107 15.18 -6.30 0.46
C ASN A 107 15.18 -7.41 1.51
N PHE A 108 14.61 -8.58 1.19
CA PHE A 108 14.80 -9.79 1.98
C PHE A 108 16.11 -10.52 1.70
N LYS A 109 16.68 -10.34 0.52
CA LYS A 109 17.94 -10.97 0.11
C LYS A 109 19.15 -10.41 0.88
N ALA A 110 19.09 -9.15 1.31
CA ALA A 110 20.11 -8.55 2.17
C ALA A 110 20.17 -9.17 3.58
N SER A 111 19.11 -9.88 4.00
CA SER A 111 19.01 -10.59 5.29
C SER A 111 19.32 -12.10 5.20
N GLU A 112 19.99 -12.55 4.13
CA GLU A 112 20.29 -13.97 3.86
C GLU A 112 20.97 -14.63 5.07
N GLY A 113 20.22 -15.51 5.74
CA GLY A 113 20.71 -16.38 6.81
C GLY A 113 19.57 -17.18 7.44
N GLU A 114 18.66 -16.52 8.15
CA GLU A 114 17.64 -17.22 8.96
C GLU A 114 16.23 -16.58 8.86
N ASN A 115 16.14 -15.24 8.79
CA ASN A 115 14.86 -14.53 8.80
C ASN A 115 13.98 -14.81 7.57
N LEU A 116 14.57 -14.82 6.37
CA LEU A 116 13.81 -15.11 5.14
C LEU A 116 13.34 -16.57 5.09
N SER A 117 14.17 -17.53 5.53
CA SER A 117 13.75 -18.94 5.60
C SER A 117 12.61 -19.08 6.59
N ARG A 118 12.74 -18.52 7.80
CA ARG A 118 11.68 -18.53 8.81
C ARG A 118 10.36 -17.96 8.27
N LEU A 119 10.42 -16.83 7.56
CA LEU A 119 9.22 -16.22 7.00
C LEU A 119 8.60 -17.06 5.88
N TYR A 120 9.44 -17.60 4.99
CA TYR A 120 8.99 -18.46 3.91
C TYR A 120 8.40 -19.77 4.44
N ASP A 121 9.07 -20.44 5.38
CA ASP A 121 8.69 -21.75 5.90
C ASP A 121 7.39 -21.68 6.70
N ASN A 122 7.16 -20.58 7.43
CA ASN A 122 5.99 -20.44 8.32
C ASN A 122 4.83 -19.66 7.70
N TYR A 123 5.09 -18.70 6.81
CA TYR A 123 4.08 -17.75 6.31
C TYR A 123 3.98 -17.69 4.79
N ASN A 124 4.46 -18.73 4.10
CA ASN A 124 4.54 -18.82 2.65
C ASN A 124 3.31 -18.30 1.88
N GLU A 125 2.13 -18.66 2.37
CA GLU A 125 0.84 -18.37 1.76
C GLU A 125 0.32 -16.96 2.07
N LYS A 126 0.83 -16.33 3.12
CA LYS A 126 0.48 -14.97 3.55
C LYS A 126 1.50 -13.92 3.10
N MET A 127 2.43 -14.27 2.23
CA MET A 127 3.39 -13.33 1.67
C MET A 127 3.19 -13.17 0.17
N LEU A 128 3.47 -11.99 -0.37
CA LEU A 128 3.56 -11.74 -1.80
C LEU A 128 4.79 -10.88 -2.09
N PHE A 129 5.58 -11.29 -3.07
CA PHE A 129 6.82 -10.60 -3.42
C PHE A 129 6.72 -9.95 -4.79
N PHE A 130 7.21 -8.72 -4.88
CA PHE A 130 7.42 -8.01 -6.14
C PHE A 130 8.90 -7.73 -6.36
N THR A 131 9.23 -7.14 -7.51
CA THR A 131 10.56 -6.61 -7.79
C THR A 131 10.43 -5.23 -8.39
N SER A 132 11.31 -4.30 -8.02
CA SER A 132 11.33 -2.96 -8.61
C SER A 132 12.69 -2.58 -9.18
N PHE A 133 12.67 -1.74 -10.21
CA PHE A 133 13.87 -1.29 -10.94
C PHE A 133 13.75 0.17 -11.36
N ASP A 134 14.88 0.88 -11.43
CA ASP A 134 14.96 2.29 -11.84
C ASP A 134 14.79 2.51 -13.36
N SER A 135 14.10 1.60 -14.08
CA SER A 135 14.03 1.62 -15.55
C SER A 135 12.66 1.23 -16.11
N TYR A 136 12.18 2.06 -17.04
CA TYR A 136 10.98 1.82 -17.84
C TYR A 136 11.05 0.58 -18.74
N ALA A 137 12.25 0.10 -19.06
CA ALA A 137 12.43 -1.13 -19.84
C ALA A 137 11.92 -2.36 -19.07
N GLU A 138 11.79 -2.25 -17.75
CA GLU A 138 11.42 -3.34 -16.84
C GLU A 138 9.99 -3.19 -16.28
N LYS A 139 9.14 -2.41 -16.96
CA LYS A 139 7.72 -2.28 -16.64
C LYS A 139 6.99 -3.64 -16.65
N PRO A 140 5.83 -3.74 -15.95
CA PRO A 140 5.04 -4.98 -15.96
C PRO A 140 4.73 -5.42 -17.38
N ASN A 141 4.93 -6.71 -17.66
CA ASN A 141 4.59 -7.34 -18.94
C ASN A 141 4.27 -8.83 -18.72
N GLU A 142 3.88 -9.58 -19.77
CA GLU A 142 3.47 -10.97 -19.61
C GLU A 142 4.59 -11.90 -19.10
N ASP A 143 5.87 -11.54 -19.32
CA ASP A 143 7.03 -12.28 -18.82
C ASP A 143 7.41 -11.90 -17.39
N TYR A 144 7.16 -10.65 -17.03
CA TYR A 144 7.48 -10.05 -15.73
C TYR A 144 6.26 -9.31 -15.12
N PRO A 145 5.18 -10.02 -14.78
CA PRO A 145 3.91 -9.42 -14.36
C PRO A 145 3.92 -8.67 -13.03
N LEU A 146 4.93 -8.88 -12.18
CA LEU A 146 5.13 -8.21 -10.88
C LEU A 146 6.47 -7.45 -10.82
N HIS A 147 6.99 -7.02 -11.96
CA HIS A 147 8.08 -6.03 -12.01
C HIS A 147 7.47 -4.64 -12.14
N PHE A 148 7.88 -3.74 -11.24
CA PHE A 148 7.38 -2.37 -11.21
C PHE A 148 8.54 -1.39 -11.34
N ILE A 149 8.22 -0.17 -11.77
CA ILE A 149 9.20 0.91 -11.79
C ILE A 149 9.38 1.38 -10.33
N ALA A 150 10.64 1.53 -9.91
CA ALA A 150 11.00 1.98 -8.59
C ALA A 150 10.70 3.48 -8.45
N GLU A 151 9.45 3.79 -8.09
CA GLU A 151 9.02 5.13 -7.70
C GLU A 151 8.98 5.20 -6.15
N ASN A 152 7.78 5.32 -5.58
CA ASN A 152 7.53 5.20 -4.16
C ASN A 152 6.68 3.96 -3.85
N SER A 153 6.64 3.59 -2.57
CA SER A 153 5.91 2.40 -2.11
C SER A 153 4.40 2.50 -2.35
N THR A 154 3.82 3.71 -2.35
CA THR A 154 2.40 3.90 -2.65
C THR A 154 2.08 3.53 -4.09
N SER A 155 2.92 3.91 -5.06
CA SER A 155 2.73 3.56 -6.47
C SER A 155 2.70 2.05 -6.69
N ILE A 156 3.63 1.32 -6.06
CA ILE A 156 3.72 -0.13 -6.18
C ILE A 156 2.50 -0.81 -5.54
N LEU A 157 2.11 -0.37 -4.33
CA LEU A 157 0.94 -0.93 -3.67
C LEU A 157 -0.34 -0.71 -4.49
N LEU A 158 -0.51 0.47 -5.11
CA LEU A 158 -1.63 0.77 -5.98
C LEU A 158 -1.70 -0.18 -7.19
N CYS A 159 -0.56 -0.47 -7.82
CA CYS A 159 -0.50 -1.42 -8.93
C CYS A 159 -0.87 -2.83 -8.47
N LEU A 160 -0.33 -3.28 -7.33
CA LEU A 160 -0.64 -4.59 -6.77
C LEU A 160 -2.12 -4.72 -6.40
N ILE A 161 -2.67 -3.76 -5.66
CA ILE A 161 -4.10 -3.76 -5.33
C ILE A 161 -4.95 -3.75 -6.60
N THR A 162 -4.57 -3.01 -7.65
CA THR A 162 -5.30 -3.03 -8.94
C THR A 162 -5.37 -4.44 -9.53
N ILE A 163 -4.28 -5.22 -9.45
CA ILE A 163 -4.25 -6.63 -9.91
C ILE A 163 -5.25 -7.51 -9.14
N ALA A 164 -5.55 -7.14 -7.90
CA ALA A 164 -6.49 -7.85 -7.04
C ALA A 164 -7.97 -7.52 -7.33
N GLU A 165 -8.25 -6.63 -8.29
CA GLU A 165 -9.57 -6.28 -8.80
C GLU A 165 -10.57 -5.80 -7.71
N PRO A 166 -10.23 -4.76 -6.94
CA PRO A 166 -11.15 -4.14 -5.99
C PRO A 166 -12.28 -3.43 -6.73
N SER A 167 -13.39 -3.15 -6.02
CA SER A 167 -14.45 -2.30 -6.57
C SER A 167 -14.06 -0.82 -6.61
N ALA A 168 -13.20 -0.38 -5.68
CA ALA A 168 -12.60 0.94 -5.66
C ALA A 168 -11.34 0.95 -4.79
N ILE A 169 -10.47 1.94 -4.99
CA ILE A 169 -9.35 2.25 -4.09
C ILE A 169 -9.54 3.67 -3.57
N VAL A 170 -9.44 3.84 -2.26
CA VAL A 170 -9.53 5.14 -1.59
C VAL A 170 -8.24 5.36 -0.79
N LEU A 171 -7.64 6.53 -0.98
CA LEU A 171 -6.43 6.93 -0.26
C LEU A 171 -6.80 7.88 0.88
N PHE A 172 -6.35 7.56 2.09
CA PHE A 172 -6.46 8.43 3.25
C PHE A 172 -5.06 8.82 3.73
N GLY A 173 -4.87 10.07 4.13
CA GLY A 173 -3.54 10.57 4.54
C GLY A 173 -2.54 10.67 3.38
N ALA A 174 -3.02 10.73 2.15
CA ALA A 174 -2.19 10.72 0.94
C ALA A 174 -1.85 12.15 0.51
N ASP A 175 -1.12 12.86 1.36
CA ASP A 175 -0.92 14.31 1.22
C ASP A 175 0.11 14.71 0.18
N GLY A 176 1.10 13.86 -0.10
CA GLY A 176 2.19 14.20 -1.02
C GLY A 176 3.06 15.37 -0.57
N GLY A 177 3.05 15.72 0.71
CA GLY A 177 3.83 16.83 1.26
C GLY A 177 3.14 17.49 2.43
N ARG A 178 3.68 18.63 2.87
CA ARG A 178 3.08 19.42 3.94
C ARG A 178 1.81 20.12 3.44
N ILE A 179 0.70 19.92 4.14
CA ILE A 179 -0.60 20.55 3.82
C ILE A 179 -1.07 21.54 4.89
N SER A 180 -0.37 21.62 6.01
CA SER A 180 -0.63 22.56 7.11
C SER A 180 0.67 22.95 7.82
N GLU A 181 0.67 24.05 8.56
CA GLU A 181 1.78 24.43 9.43
C GLU A 181 2.04 23.38 10.53
N SER A 182 1.01 22.60 10.87
CA SER A 182 0.95 21.73 12.04
C SER A 182 1.69 20.40 11.89
N GLY A 183 2.06 19.97 10.69
CA GLY A 183 2.87 18.75 10.53
C GLY A 183 2.97 18.22 9.10
N LEU A 184 4.07 17.51 8.83
CA LEU A 184 4.31 16.75 7.59
C LEU A 184 3.71 15.34 7.66
N TYR A 185 3.78 14.73 8.86
CA TYR A 185 3.32 13.37 9.13
C TYR A 185 2.37 13.35 10.31
N TYR A 186 1.60 12.26 10.39
CA TYR A 186 0.72 11.92 11.49
C TYR A 186 1.51 11.58 12.77
N LYS A 187 1.15 12.25 13.88
CA LYS A 187 1.78 12.13 15.20
C LYS A 187 3.33 12.10 15.12
N SER A 188 3.99 11.50 16.10
CA SER A 188 5.44 11.33 16.15
C SER A 188 5.96 10.19 15.27
N ILE A 189 5.29 9.84 14.16
CA ILE A 189 5.93 8.99 13.13
C ILE A 189 7.25 9.63 12.64
N ASN A 190 7.42 10.95 12.88
CA ASN A 190 8.67 11.70 12.76
C ASN A 190 9.85 11.19 13.59
N GLU A 191 9.63 10.60 14.78
CA GLU A 191 10.73 10.10 15.65
C GLU A 191 11.47 8.90 15.05
N PHE A 192 10.96 8.37 13.94
CA PHE A 192 11.48 7.19 13.28
C PHE A 192 12.02 7.46 11.87
N ILE A 193 12.14 8.74 11.50
CA ILE A 193 12.88 9.16 10.33
C ILE A 193 14.35 8.85 10.63
N HIS A 194 14.96 7.99 9.81
CA HIS A 194 16.38 7.66 9.93
C HIS A 194 17.18 8.97 10.07
N PRO A 195 18.09 9.08 11.05
CA PRO A 195 18.88 10.31 11.26
C PRO A 195 19.66 10.75 10.02
N ASP A 196 19.85 9.86 9.06
CA ASP A 196 20.55 10.09 7.80
C ASP A 196 19.65 10.58 6.65
N ARG A 197 18.32 10.64 6.83
CA ARG A 197 17.42 11.24 5.83
C ARG A 197 17.53 12.76 5.90
N LEU A 198 18.45 13.27 5.07
CA LEU A 198 18.56 14.67 4.69
C LEU A 198 17.19 15.17 4.23
N ASP A 199 16.54 15.96 5.08
CA ASP A 199 15.28 16.67 4.82
C ASP A 199 14.09 15.81 4.32
N PRO A 200 13.21 15.35 5.24
CA PRO A 200 11.99 14.62 4.90
C PRO A 200 11.07 15.35 3.93
N GLU A 201 11.07 16.68 3.94
CA GLU A 201 10.18 17.50 3.11
C GLU A 201 10.62 17.45 1.65
N SER A 202 11.92 17.65 1.39
CA SER A 202 12.50 17.47 0.06
C SER A 202 12.33 16.05 -0.48
N SER A 203 12.45 15.02 0.37
CA SER A 203 12.26 13.64 -0.07
C SER A 203 10.82 13.38 -0.50
N ILE A 204 9.83 13.83 0.27
CA ILE A 204 8.42 13.65 -0.10
C ILE A 204 8.09 14.46 -1.34
N ALA A 205 8.60 15.69 -1.48
CA ALA A 205 8.34 16.51 -2.66
C ALA A 205 8.78 15.79 -3.95
N ARG A 206 9.98 15.20 -3.94
CA ARG A 206 10.48 14.39 -5.07
C ARG A 206 9.64 13.14 -5.32
N ASP A 207 9.25 12.41 -4.27
CA ASP A 207 8.40 11.22 -4.41
C ASP A 207 7.02 11.59 -5.01
N THR A 208 6.49 12.76 -4.64
CA THR A 208 5.25 13.33 -5.17
C THR A 208 5.37 13.75 -6.62
N ASP A 209 6.48 14.37 -7.02
CA ASP A 209 6.72 14.75 -8.41
C ASP A 209 6.77 13.51 -9.32
N TRP A 210 7.48 12.47 -8.88
CA TRP A 210 7.51 11.18 -9.60
C TRP A 210 6.13 10.53 -9.65
N PHE A 211 5.41 10.48 -8.52
CA PHE A 211 4.05 9.95 -8.49
C PHE A 211 3.13 10.68 -9.47
N ASN A 212 3.16 12.02 -9.47
CA ASN A 212 2.32 12.85 -10.33
C ASN A 212 2.66 12.67 -11.82
N THR A 213 3.92 12.39 -12.14
CA THR A 213 4.37 12.22 -13.52
C THR A 213 4.04 10.81 -14.05
N ASP A 214 4.30 9.78 -13.26
CA ASP A 214 4.46 8.42 -13.79
C ASP A 214 3.29 7.48 -13.45
N MET A 215 2.60 7.71 -12.33
CA MET A 215 1.60 6.78 -11.76
C MET A 215 0.49 6.39 -12.75
N SER A 216 -0.03 7.35 -13.54
CA SER A 216 -1.07 7.06 -14.54
C SER A 216 -0.61 6.04 -15.57
N GLN A 217 0.63 6.17 -16.04
CA GLN A 217 1.21 5.31 -17.03
C GLN A 217 1.59 3.94 -16.43
N THR A 218 2.10 3.93 -15.21
CA THR A 218 2.42 2.70 -14.45
C THR A 218 1.17 1.86 -14.17
N LEU A 219 0.03 2.49 -13.82
CA LEU A 219 -1.26 1.79 -13.72
C LEU A 219 -1.73 1.23 -15.06
N GLU A 220 -1.56 1.99 -16.14
CA GLU A 220 -1.99 1.53 -17.45
C GLU A 220 -1.20 0.30 -17.92
N TRP A 221 0.12 0.28 -17.73
CA TRP A 221 0.92 -0.92 -18.02
C TRP A 221 0.50 -2.10 -17.16
N THR A 222 0.22 -1.88 -15.87
CA THR A 222 -0.28 -2.92 -14.98
C THR A 222 -1.62 -3.48 -15.49
N ARG A 223 -2.57 -2.62 -15.87
CA ARG A 223 -3.87 -3.03 -16.42
C ARG A 223 -3.73 -3.82 -17.71
N GLN A 224 -2.89 -3.35 -18.64
CA GLN A 224 -2.68 -4.03 -19.92
C GLN A 224 -2.08 -5.42 -19.73
N THR A 225 -1.05 -5.53 -18.90
CA THR A 225 -0.36 -6.79 -18.59
C THR A 225 -1.29 -7.82 -17.96
N HIS A 226 -2.14 -7.39 -17.04
CA HIS A 226 -3.06 -8.27 -16.31
C HIS A 226 -4.46 -8.34 -16.95
N LYS A 227 -4.68 -7.67 -18.08
CA LYS A 227 -5.94 -7.63 -18.85
C LYS A 227 -7.13 -7.16 -18.00
N LEU A 228 -6.91 -6.10 -17.22
CA LEU A 228 -7.84 -5.58 -16.22
C LEU A 228 -8.67 -4.40 -16.76
N GLY A 229 -9.88 -4.25 -16.21
CA GLY A 229 -10.69 -3.06 -16.37
C GLY A 229 -10.13 -1.85 -15.60
N LYS A 230 -10.76 -0.68 -15.79
CA LYS A 230 -10.43 0.51 -14.98
C LYS A 230 -11.02 0.35 -13.57
N CYS A 231 -10.17 0.48 -12.56
CA CYS A 231 -10.59 0.68 -11.17
C CYS A 231 -10.68 2.18 -10.87
N LYS A 232 -11.70 2.61 -10.14
CA LYS A 232 -11.76 3.98 -9.62
C LYS A 232 -10.78 4.11 -8.46
N ILE A 233 -9.95 5.14 -8.50
CA ILE A 233 -9.00 5.49 -7.44
C ILE A 233 -9.31 6.92 -7.01
N ILE A 234 -9.51 7.13 -5.71
CA ILE A 234 -9.92 8.40 -5.12
C ILE A 234 -8.91 8.80 -4.07
N ASN A 235 -8.56 10.08 -4.04
CA ASN A 235 -7.82 10.65 -2.92
C ASN A 235 -8.78 11.40 -1.97
N CYS A 236 -8.90 10.93 -0.72
CA CYS A 236 -9.74 11.55 0.31
C CYS A 236 -9.02 12.68 1.07
N SER A 237 -7.83 13.07 0.61
CA SER A 237 -7.06 14.20 1.13
C SER A 237 -7.26 15.42 0.21
N GLU A 238 -8.24 16.27 0.51
CA GLU A 238 -8.67 17.39 -0.36
C GLU A 238 -7.52 18.36 -0.72
N ASN A 239 -6.63 18.60 0.23
CA ASN A 239 -5.48 19.51 0.09
C ASN A 239 -4.20 18.81 -0.37
N SER A 240 -4.29 17.56 -0.85
CA SER A 240 -3.14 16.78 -1.29
C SER A 240 -2.40 17.42 -2.47
N HIS A 241 -1.07 17.29 -2.47
CA HIS A 241 -0.20 17.59 -3.59
C HIS A 241 -0.23 16.51 -4.68
N LEU A 242 -0.83 15.34 -4.41
CA LEU A 242 -1.06 14.31 -5.41
C LEU A 242 -2.22 14.75 -6.33
N THR A 243 -1.98 14.77 -7.63
CA THR A 243 -2.89 15.33 -8.65
C THR A 243 -3.43 14.28 -9.62
N VAL A 244 -2.90 13.06 -9.58
CA VAL A 244 -3.22 11.97 -10.53
C VAL A 244 -4.67 11.50 -10.44
N PHE A 245 -5.25 11.54 -9.24
CA PHE A 245 -6.57 10.99 -8.95
C PHE A 245 -7.57 12.07 -8.55
N PRO A 246 -8.87 11.88 -8.87
CA PRO A 246 -9.91 12.76 -8.36
C PRO A 246 -9.87 12.82 -6.84
N ARG A 247 -10.04 14.03 -6.32
CA ARG A 247 -10.16 14.27 -4.88
C ARG A 247 -11.63 14.35 -4.52
N LEU A 248 -12.01 13.66 -3.46
CA LEU A 248 -13.33 13.76 -2.86
C LEU A 248 -13.16 14.18 -1.39
N SER A 249 -14.12 14.93 -0.87
CA SER A 249 -14.25 15.15 0.57
C SER A 249 -14.56 13.83 1.28
N TYR A 250 -14.45 13.83 2.62
CA TYR A 250 -14.85 12.67 3.42
C TYR A 250 -16.32 12.30 3.24
N ASN A 251 -17.21 13.29 3.15
CA ASN A 251 -18.65 13.03 2.97
C ASN A 251 -18.93 12.37 1.63
N GLU A 252 -18.40 12.92 0.54
CA GLU A 252 -18.53 12.33 -0.81
C GLU A 252 -17.90 10.94 -0.87
N THR A 253 -16.78 10.72 -0.18
CA THR A 253 -16.12 9.41 -0.10
C THR A 253 -17.00 8.38 0.63
N ILE A 254 -17.63 8.75 1.74
CA ILE A 254 -18.53 7.86 2.49
C ILE A 254 -19.80 7.55 1.69
N GLU A 255 -20.40 8.55 1.06
CA GLU A 255 -21.56 8.38 0.18
C GLU A 255 -21.23 7.43 -0.97
N TYR A 256 -20.08 7.65 -1.62
CA TYR A 256 -19.56 6.79 -2.67
C TYR A 256 -19.37 5.33 -2.18
N LEU A 257 -18.74 5.13 -1.02
CA LEU A 257 -18.51 3.79 -0.46
C LEU A 257 -19.80 3.09 -0.01
N ARG A 258 -20.85 3.85 0.35
CA ARG A 258 -22.19 3.33 0.67
C ARG A 258 -23.03 3.05 -0.58
N GLY A 259 -22.56 3.43 -1.77
CA GLY A 259 -23.33 3.32 -3.01
C GLY A 259 -24.50 4.30 -3.07
N ILE A 260 -24.41 5.41 -2.36
CA ILE A 260 -25.40 6.50 -2.39
C ILE A 260 -24.89 7.48 -3.46
N SER A 261 -25.50 7.45 -4.65
CA SER A 261 -25.19 8.34 -5.77
C SER A 261 -26.45 8.92 -6.38
#